data_AF-A0A2A5AUB6-F1
#
_entry.id   AF-A0A2A5AUB6-F1
#
_cell.length_a   1.000
_cell.length_b   1.000
_cell.length_c   1.000
_cell.angle_alpha   90.00
_cell.angle_beta   90.00
_cell.angle_gamma   90.00
#
_symmetry.space_group_name_H-M   'P 1'
#
loop_
_entity.id
_entity.type
_entity.pdbx_description
1 polymer ?
#
loop_
_entity_poly.entity_id
_entity_poly.type
_entity_poly.pdbx_seq_one_letter_code
_entity_poly.pdbx_strand_id
1 'polypeptide(L)'
;MNRITLAKILLTIAAIQLGVIPPIVDFSTSHVFNLDWAPHAKLHMVWLLTTGGLLSVYVWVLLWLPAKHSFQRLRHACVPGWVVLTGFFVAAVFRDSYGGSLADPGADIEIMGISGNVISFSIAAIFQAAGTFIIW
;
A
#
# COMPACT_ATOMS: atom_id res chain seq x y z
N MET A 1 -3.39 4.73 26.19
CA MET A 1 -2.86 3.71 25.26
C MET A 1 -1.34 3.72 25.35
N ASN A 2 -0.67 2.57 25.45
CA ASN A 2 0.80 2.54 25.49
C ASN A 2 1.39 2.77 24.07
N ARG A 3 2.67 3.16 24.00
CA ARG A 3 3.35 3.49 22.72
C ARG A 3 3.34 2.30 21.74
N ILE A 4 3.46 1.07 22.24
CA ILE A 4 3.45 -0.14 21.40
C ILE A 4 2.08 -0.35 20.75
N THR A 5 1.00 -0.24 21.51
CA THR A 5 -0.37 -0.36 20.99
C THR A 5 -0.66 0.74 19.97
N LEU A 6 -0.20 1.98 20.23
CA LEU A 6 -0.31 3.06 19.25
C LEU A 6 0.41 2.71 17.94
N ALA A 7 1.66 2.26 18.00
CA ALA A 7 2.41 1.87 16.81
C ALA A 7 1.73 0.74 16.03
N LYS A 8 1.20 -0.28 16.74
CA LYS A 8 0.44 -1.37 16.10
C LYS A 8 -0.80 -0.86 15.37
N ILE A 9 -1.53 0.10 15.94
CA ILE A 9 -2.69 0.69 15.28
C ILE A 9 -2.27 1.46 14.03
N LEU A 10 -1.25 2.32 14.13
CA LEU A 10 -0.75 3.11 13.00
C LEU A 10 -0.28 2.21 11.84
N LEU A 11 0.51 1.17 12.15
CA LEU A 11 0.96 0.19 11.16
C LEU A 11 -0.18 -0.66 10.58
N THR A 12 -1.24 -0.92 11.36
CA THR A 12 -2.44 -1.61 10.86
C THR A 12 -3.20 -0.74 9.87
N ILE A 13 -3.35 0.57 10.16
CA ILE A 13 -3.98 1.53 9.25
C ILE A 13 -3.20 1.60 7.93
N ALA A 14 -1.86 1.71 8.00
CA ALA A 14 -1.03 1.68 6.81
C ALA A 14 -1.19 0.36 6.02
N ALA A 15 -1.16 -0.79 6.70
CA ALA A 15 -1.35 -2.10 6.05
C ALA A 15 -2.72 -2.23 5.35
N ILE A 16 -3.79 -1.72 5.96
CA ILE A 16 -5.12 -1.70 5.33
C ILE A 16 -5.10 -0.82 4.08
N GLN A 17 -4.53 0.39 4.18
CA GLN A 17 -4.43 1.31 3.05
C GLN A 17 -3.64 0.72 1.87
N LEU A 18 -2.63 -0.10 2.16
CA LEU A 18 -1.74 -0.68 1.13
C LEU A 18 -2.22 -2.01 0.55
N GLY A 19 -2.99 -2.80 1.31
CA GLY A 19 -3.35 -4.17 0.91
C GLY A 19 -4.85 -4.45 0.79
N VAL A 20 -5.71 -3.54 1.26
CA VAL A 20 -7.17 -3.72 1.20
C VAL A 20 -7.83 -2.68 0.31
N ILE A 21 -7.41 -1.41 0.42
CA ILE A 21 -8.00 -0.33 -0.38
C ILE A 21 -7.74 -0.52 -1.89
N PRO A 22 -6.52 -0.85 -2.37
CA PRO A 22 -6.28 -0.99 -3.80
C PRO A 22 -7.13 -2.10 -4.44
N PRO A 23 -7.27 -3.31 -3.85
CA PRO A 23 -8.21 -4.30 -4.39
C PRO A 23 -9.65 -3.79 -4.51
N ILE A 24 -10.15 -3.02 -3.53
CA ILE A 24 -11.52 -2.49 -3.57
C ILE A 24 -11.71 -1.52 -4.75
N VAL A 25 -10.68 -0.73 -5.07
CA VAL A 25 -10.72 0.27 -6.15
C VAL A 25 -10.45 -0.36 -7.52
N ASP A 26 -9.47 -1.26 -7.59
CA ASP A 26 -8.88 -1.72 -8.84
C ASP A 26 -9.57 -2.99 -9.38
N PHE A 27 -10.36 -3.72 -8.57
CA PHE A 27 -11.29 -4.72 -9.07
C PHE A 27 -12.56 -4.06 -9.64
N SER A 28 -12.38 -3.28 -10.70
CA SER A 28 -13.41 -2.48 -11.34
C SER A 28 -13.27 -2.47 -12.87
N THR A 29 -14.28 -1.93 -13.56
CA THR A 29 -14.28 -1.80 -15.03
C THR A 29 -13.29 -0.77 -15.55
N SER A 30 -12.77 0.14 -14.70
CA SER A 30 -11.69 1.03 -15.08
C SER A 30 -10.31 0.37 -15.06
N HIS A 31 -10.12 -0.72 -14.30
CA HIS A 31 -8.82 -1.38 -14.09
C HIS A 31 -8.85 -2.87 -14.46
N VAL A 32 -8.92 -3.79 -13.49
CA VAL A 32 -8.78 -5.25 -13.73
C VAL A 32 -9.76 -5.77 -14.79
N PHE A 33 -10.98 -5.22 -14.84
CA PHE A 33 -12.02 -5.60 -15.80
C PHE A 33 -12.10 -4.65 -17.02
N ASN A 34 -11.12 -3.76 -17.20
CA ASN A 34 -11.04 -2.85 -18.34
C ASN A 34 -10.86 -3.64 -19.65
N LEU A 35 -11.74 -3.46 -20.62
CA LEU A 35 -11.71 -4.21 -21.88
C LEU A 35 -10.58 -3.75 -22.82
N ASP A 36 -10.11 -2.50 -22.67
CA ASP A 36 -9.09 -1.90 -23.52
C ASP A 36 -7.67 -2.27 -23.10
N TRP A 37 -7.50 -2.74 -21.86
CA TRP A 37 -6.22 -3.22 -21.37
C TRP A 37 -5.80 -4.54 -22.01
N ALA A 38 -4.52 -4.62 -22.40
CA ALA A 38 -3.91 -5.86 -22.83
C ALA A 38 -4.05 -6.94 -21.73
N PRO A 39 -4.33 -8.21 -22.07
CA PRO A 39 -4.51 -9.27 -21.06
C PRO A 39 -3.34 -9.41 -20.07
N HIS A 40 -2.11 -9.12 -20.52
CA HIS A 40 -0.92 -9.19 -19.67
C HIS A 40 -0.87 -8.08 -18.60
N ALA A 41 -1.38 -6.87 -18.89
CA ALA A 41 -1.45 -5.79 -17.91
C ALA A 41 -2.40 -6.14 -16.76
N LYS A 42 -3.53 -6.80 -17.07
CA LYS A 42 -4.49 -7.31 -16.07
C LYS A 42 -3.85 -8.33 -15.14
N LEU A 43 -3.04 -9.24 -15.69
CA LEU A 43 -2.29 -10.21 -14.89
C LEU A 43 -1.32 -9.51 -13.92
N HIS A 44 -0.53 -8.54 -14.40
CA HIS A 44 0.37 -7.76 -13.54
C HIS A 44 -0.36 -6.98 -12.46
N MET A 45 -1.53 -6.40 -12.78
CA MET A 45 -2.36 -5.71 -11.80
C MET A 45 -2.83 -6.68 -10.70
N VAL A 46 -3.45 -7.80 -11.06
CA VAL A 46 -3.91 -8.79 -10.07
C VAL A 46 -2.73 -9.36 -9.25
N TRP A 47 -1.57 -9.57 -9.89
CA TRP A 47 -0.35 -9.99 -9.18
C TRP A 47 0.09 -8.93 -8.15
N LEU A 48 0.13 -7.64 -8.52
CA LEU A 48 0.44 -6.55 -7.60
C LEU A 48 -0.54 -6.49 -6.42
N LEU A 49 -1.85 -6.50 -6.71
CA LEU A 49 -2.91 -6.43 -5.70
C LEU A 49 -2.85 -7.59 -4.71
N THR A 50 -2.71 -8.81 -5.21
CA THR A 50 -2.63 -10.01 -4.35
C THR A 50 -1.34 -10.06 -3.54
N THR A 51 -0.21 -9.64 -4.12
CA THR A 51 1.05 -9.52 -3.38
C THR A 51 0.94 -8.50 -2.25
N GLY A 52 0.40 -7.31 -2.53
CA GLY A 52 0.15 -6.28 -1.51
C GLY A 52 -0.77 -6.77 -0.40
N GLY A 53 -1.88 -7.43 -0.76
CA GLY A 53 -2.81 -8.03 0.20
C GLY A 53 -2.14 -9.07 1.11
N LEU A 54 -1.33 -9.97 0.55
CA LEU A 54 -0.59 -10.98 1.32
C LEU A 54 0.45 -10.33 2.26
N LEU A 55 1.16 -9.29 1.81
CA LEU A 55 2.08 -8.52 2.67
C LEU A 55 1.33 -7.84 3.82
N SER A 56 0.14 -7.29 3.58
CA SER A 56 -0.67 -6.69 4.64
C SER A 56 -1.19 -7.72 5.64
N VAL A 57 -1.60 -8.91 5.20
CA VAL A 57 -1.94 -10.02 6.10
C VAL A 57 -0.72 -10.43 6.93
N TYR A 58 0.47 -10.51 6.31
CA TYR A 58 1.71 -10.80 7.02
C TYR A 58 2.03 -9.74 8.08
N VAL A 59 1.90 -8.45 7.77
CA VAL A 59 2.05 -7.36 8.75
C VAL A 59 1.05 -7.52 9.89
N TRP A 60 -0.24 -7.74 9.59
CA TRP A 60 -1.25 -7.95 10.62
C TRP A 60 -0.90 -9.12 11.56
N VAL A 61 -0.45 -10.24 10.97
CA VAL A 61 0.04 -11.40 11.71
C VAL A 61 1.19 -11.00 12.62
N LEU A 62 2.17 -10.22 12.16
CA LEU A 62 3.31 -9.76 12.97
C LEU A 62 2.93 -8.76 14.07
N LEU A 63 1.86 -7.98 13.88
CA LEU A 63 1.40 -7.02 14.88
C LEU A 63 0.62 -7.73 15.98
N TRP A 64 -0.34 -8.60 15.63
CA TRP A 64 -1.41 -8.98 16.55
C TRP A 64 -1.32 -10.38 17.16
N LEU A 65 -0.70 -11.36 16.50
CA LEU A 65 -0.58 -12.69 17.11
C LEU A 65 0.38 -12.71 18.31
N PRO A 66 0.26 -13.67 19.25
CA PRO A 66 1.21 -13.83 20.36
C PRO A 66 2.64 -14.17 19.88
N ALA A 67 3.68 -13.62 20.51
CA ALA A 67 5.07 -13.92 20.18
C ALA A 67 6.03 -13.72 21.37
N LYS A 68 7.12 -14.50 21.41
CA LYS A 68 8.15 -14.46 22.47
C LYS A 68 9.02 -13.20 22.44
N HIS A 69 9.33 -12.67 21.25
CA HIS A 69 10.16 -11.47 21.07
C HIS A 69 9.34 -10.33 20.45
N SER A 70 8.71 -9.52 21.29
CA SER A 70 7.77 -8.49 20.83
C SER A 70 8.42 -7.40 19.99
N PHE A 71 9.57 -6.86 20.39
CA PHE A 71 10.20 -5.72 19.70
C PHE A 71 10.82 -6.06 18.34
N GLN A 72 11.61 -7.13 18.24
CA GLN A 72 12.20 -7.55 16.96
C GLN A 72 11.12 -7.85 15.93
N ARG A 73 10.05 -8.53 16.34
CA ARG A 73 8.90 -8.80 15.49
C ARG A 73 8.19 -7.53 15.00
N LEU A 74 8.02 -6.53 15.87
CA LEU A 74 7.45 -5.25 15.48
C LEU A 74 8.35 -4.51 14.48
N ARG A 75 9.67 -4.60 14.61
CA ARG A 75 10.61 -4.06 13.61
C ARG A 75 10.45 -4.74 12.26
N HIS A 76 10.29 -6.07 12.23
CA HIS A 76 9.97 -6.78 10.98
C HIS A 76 8.62 -6.36 10.39
N ALA A 77 7.63 -6.04 11.23
CA ALA A 77 6.33 -5.53 10.75
C ALA A 77 6.43 -4.17 10.07
N CYS A 78 7.48 -3.37 10.35
CA CYS A 78 7.69 -2.08 9.72
C CYS A 78 8.22 -2.18 8.28
N VAL A 79 8.85 -3.30 7.91
CA VAL A 79 9.56 -3.41 6.62
C VAL A 79 8.61 -3.53 5.41
N PRO A 80 7.59 -4.41 5.41
CA PRO A 80 6.75 -4.61 4.22
C PRO A 80 6.05 -3.35 3.73
N GLY A 81 5.54 -2.50 4.64
CA GLY A 81 4.90 -1.24 4.27
C GLY A 81 5.86 -0.31 3.52
N TRP A 82 7.12 -0.22 3.95
CA TRP A 82 8.13 0.56 3.25
C TRP A 82 8.53 -0.01 1.90
N VAL A 83 8.56 -1.35 1.76
CA VAL A 83 8.80 -1.99 0.46
C VAL A 83 7.72 -1.60 -0.54
N VAL A 84 6.45 -1.68 -0.14
CA VAL A 84 5.31 -1.31 -1.02
C VAL A 84 5.32 0.18 -1.33
N LEU A 85 5.47 1.05 -0.32
CA LEU A 85 5.48 2.50 -0.50
C LEU A 85 6.64 2.96 -1.39
N THR A 86 7.84 2.43 -1.18
CA THR A 86 9.00 2.75 -2.02
C THR A 86 8.76 2.30 -3.45
N GLY A 87 8.22 1.10 -3.67
CA GLY A 87 7.84 0.62 -4.99
C GLY A 87 6.86 1.56 -5.71
N PHE A 88 5.80 1.98 -5.01
CA PHE A 88 4.83 2.94 -5.55
C PHE A 88 5.48 4.28 -5.90
N PHE A 89 6.23 4.90 -4.97
CA PHE A 89 6.81 6.22 -5.22
C PHE A 89 7.90 6.21 -6.30
N VAL A 90 8.70 5.15 -6.38
CA VAL A 90 9.65 4.96 -7.49
C VAL A 90 8.90 4.87 -8.81
N ALA A 91 7.86 4.04 -8.91
CA ALA A 91 7.03 3.98 -10.11
C ALA A 91 6.40 5.35 -10.45
N ALA A 92 5.81 6.03 -9.47
CA ALA A 92 5.19 7.33 -9.65
C ALA A 92 6.17 8.40 -10.17
N VAL A 93 7.40 8.44 -9.64
CA VAL A 93 8.43 9.40 -10.05
C VAL A 93 8.96 9.11 -11.45
N PHE A 94 9.16 7.82 -11.78
CA PHE A 94 9.76 7.43 -13.06
C PHE A 94 8.75 7.12 -14.17
N ARG A 95 7.43 7.29 -13.92
CA ARG A 95 6.35 6.88 -14.83
C ARG A 95 6.55 7.35 -16.27
N ASP A 96 6.99 8.58 -16.47
CA ASP A 96 7.12 9.18 -17.81
C ASP A 96 8.20 8.46 -18.64
N SER A 97 9.20 7.84 -18.01
CA SER A 97 10.30 7.13 -18.69
C SER A 97 9.87 5.83 -19.38
N TYR A 98 8.73 5.26 -18.97
CA TYR A 98 8.19 4.01 -19.53
C TYR A 98 6.74 4.17 -20.02
N GLY A 99 6.26 5.41 -20.17
CA GLY A 99 4.90 5.70 -20.63
C GLY A 99 3.80 5.35 -19.62
N GLY A 100 4.13 5.33 -18.33
CA GLY A 100 3.18 5.07 -17.25
C GLY A 100 2.32 6.27 -16.89
N SER A 101 1.21 6.02 -16.19
CA SER A 101 0.30 7.03 -15.66
C SER A 101 -0.06 6.71 -14.20
N LEU A 102 -0.52 7.72 -13.45
CA LEU A 102 -1.04 7.55 -12.09
C LEU A 102 -2.50 7.11 -12.05
N ALA A 103 -3.20 7.18 -13.18
CA ALA A 103 -4.57 6.74 -13.35
C ALA A 103 -4.84 6.40 -14.83
N ASP A 104 -5.81 5.54 -15.07
CA ASP A 104 -6.29 5.30 -16.43
C ASP A 104 -7.13 6.48 -16.95
N PRO A 105 -7.16 6.70 -18.27
CA PRO A 105 -8.03 7.70 -18.88
C PRO A 105 -9.48 7.54 -18.40
N GLY A 106 -10.01 8.60 -17.76
CA GLY A 106 -11.40 8.61 -17.25
C GLY A 106 -11.58 7.90 -15.91
N ALA A 107 -10.50 7.40 -15.29
CA ALA A 107 -10.46 6.89 -13.92
C ALA A 107 -9.70 7.85 -12.98
N ASP A 108 -9.39 9.06 -13.44
CA ASP A 108 -8.68 10.07 -12.68
C ASP A 108 -9.51 10.51 -11.46
N ILE A 109 -9.00 10.19 -10.28
CA ILE A 109 -9.47 10.77 -9.03
C ILE A 109 -8.48 11.87 -8.69
N GLU A 110 -8.92 13.12 -8.72
CA GLU A 110 -8.13 14.27 -8.30
C GLU A 110 -8.76 14.98 -7.12
N ILE A 111 -7.94 15.39 -6.17
CA ILE A 111 -8.36 16.23 -5.03
C ILE A 111 -7.44 17.45 -5.05
N MET A 112 -8.01 18.63 -5.30
CA MET A 112 -7.27 19.89 -5.40
C MET A 112 -6.13 19.85 -6.45
N GLY A 113 -6.33 19.13 -7.56
CA GLY A 113 -5.33 19.00 -8.63
C GLY A 113 -4.18 18.04 -8.33
N ILE A 114 -4.29 17.23 -7.28
CA ILE A 114 -3.33 16.18 -6.94
C ILE A 114 -4.00 14.82 -7.14
N SER A 115 -3.28 13.89 -7.76
CA SER A 115 -3.72 12.50 -7.92
C SER A 115 -4.14 11.87 -6.59
N GLY A 116 -5.33 11.28 -6.57
CA GLY A 116 -5.88 10.54 -5.44
C GLY A 116 -5.00 9.37 -5.03
N ASN A 117 -4.31 8.74 -5.97
CA ASN A 117 -3.29 7.74 -5.68
C ASN A 117 -2.14 8.34 -4.87
N VAL A 118 -1.56 9.47 -5.32
CA VAL A 118 -0.48 10.14 -4.58
C VAL A 118 -0.93 10.54 -3.18
N ILE A 119 -2.14 11.07 -3.02
CA ILE A 119 -2.69 11.43 -1.70
C ILE A 119 -2.84 10.19 -0.81
N SER A 120 -3.50 9.15 -1.33
CA SER A 120 -3.78 7.90 -0.62
C SER A 120 -2.49 7.25 -0.11
N PHE A 121 -1.49 7.08 -0.97
CA PHE A 121 -0.21 6.48 -0.62
C PHE A 121 0.65 7.40 0.26
N SER A 122 0.50 8.73 0.16
CA SER A 122 1.16 9.67 1.08
C SER A 122 0.58 9.59 2.50
N ILE A 123 -0.74 9.45 2.64
CA ILE A 123 -1.38 9.22 3.94
C ILE A 123 -0.90 7.90 4.54
N ALA A 124 -0.84 6.82 3.75
CA ALA A 124 -0.26 5.55 4.17
C ALA A 124 1.19 5.72 4.65
N ALA A 125 2.00 6.49 3.93
CA ALA A 125 3.39 6.76 4.29
C ALA A 125 3.53 7.48 5.62
N ILE A 126 2.64 8.44 5.93
CA ILE A 126 2.64 9.16 7.22
C ILE A 126 2.35 8.18 8.36
N PHE A 127 1.33 7.34 8.23
CA PHE A 127 1.01 6.33 9.25
C PHE A 127 2.14 5.30 9.41
N GLN A 128 2.70 4.84 8.28
CA GLN A 128 3.83 3.92 8.27
C GLN A 128 5.06 4.53 8.97
N ALA A 129 5.37 5.80 8.69
CA ALA A 129 6.49 6.51 9.28
C ALA A 129 6.32 6.72 10.78
N ALA A 130 5.14 7.19 11.21
CA ALA A 130 4.85 7.39 12.62
C ALA A 130 4.91 6.06 13.40
N GLY A 131 4.34 4.99 12.85
CA GLY A 131 4.41 3.66 13.44
C GLY A 131 5.85 3.13 13.53
N THR A 132 6.62 3.28 12.46
CA THR A 132 8.04 2.87 12.40
C THR A 132 8.87 3.63 13.43
N PHE A 133 8.71 4.94 13.52
CA PHE A 133 9.45 5.80 14.45
C PHE A 133 9.21 5.45 15.93
N ILE A 134 8.03 4.96 16.28
CA ILE A 134 7.75 4.54 17.67
C ILE A 134 8.42 3.20 18.02
N ILE A 135 8.63 2.32 17.02
CA ILE A 135 9.19 0.98 17.19
C ILE A 135 10.72 0.96 17.17
N TRP A 136 11.33 1.88 16.42
CA TRP A 136 12.78 1.99 16.26
C TRP A 136 13.39 2.94 17.27
#